data_AF-A0A6A5EWR9-F1
#
_entry.id   AF-A0A6A5EWR9-F1
#
_cell.length_a   1.000
_cell.length_b   1.000
_cell.length_c   1.000
_cell.angle_alpha   90.00
_cell.angle_beta   90.00
_cell.angle_gamma   90.00
#
_symmetry.space_group_name_H-M   'P 1'
#
loop_
_entity.id
_entity.type
_entity.pdbx_description
1 polymer ?
#
loop_
_entity_poly.entity_id
_entity_poly.type
_entity_poly.pdbx_seq_one_letter_code
_entity_poly.pdbx_strand_id
1 'polypeptide(L)'
;MAPDVQVVAYAILPSETVIANSADFSTEQCFSHKVSLEFSLSSAVPGEETIMQVTAQPESLCGVSAVDQSVLIKEPGKTLIADKLYIVINRAMQLNADFVDTQL
;
A
#
# COMPACT_ATOMS: atom_id res chain seq x y z
N MET A 1 -8.93 -3.41 -3.40
CA MET A 1 -9.47 -2.23 -2.71
C MET A 1 -8.88 -2.29 -1.31
N ALA A 2 -7.75 -1.62 -1.14
CA ALA A 2 -7.04 -1.50 0.11
C ALA A 2 -6.56 -0.05 0.16
N PRO A 3 -6.40 0.55 1.35
CA PRO A 3 -6.47 -0.08 2.68
C PRO A 3 -7.83 -0.05 3.38
N ASP A 4 -8.73 0.86 3.04
CA ASP A 4 -10.06 0.97 3.63
C ASP A 4 -11.11 1.02 2.51
N VAL A 5 -12.31 0.53 2.77
CA VAL A 5 -13.44 0.55 1.84
C VAL A 5 -14.65 1.14 2.54
N GLN A 6 -15.24 2.16 1.93
CA GLN A 6 -16.54 2.69 2.34
C GLN A 6 -17.65 2.06 1.49
N VAL A 7 -18.65 1.51 2.16
CA VAL A 7 -19.86 0.98 1.53
C VAL A 7 -21.00 1.95 1.81
N VAL A 8 -21.69 2.40 0.77
CA VAL A 8 -22.88 3.25 0.88
C VAL A 8 -24.09 2.47 0.38
N ALA A 9 -25.16 2.45 1.17
CA ALA A 9 -26.43 1.85 0.83
C ALA A 9 -27.53 2.91 0.90
N TYR A 10 -28.44 2.91 -0.07
CA TYR A 10 -29.57 3.84 -0.11
C TYR A 10 -30.86 3.19 -0.59
N ALA A 11 -31.99 3.81 -0.25
CA ALA A 11 -33.33 3.43 -0.67
C ALA A 11 -34.15 4.67 -1.04
N ILE A 12 -34.97 4.55 -2.08
CA ILE A 12 -35.90 5.59 -2.51
C ILE A 12 -37.31 5.16 -2.12
N LEU A 13 -38.00 5.97 -1.33
CA LEU A 13 -39.36 5.72 -0.88
C LEU A 13 -40.38 6.16 -1.95
N PRO A 14 -41.61 5.62 -1.94
CA PRO A 14 -42.68 6.09 -2.83
C PRO A 14 -43.02 7.58 -2.68
N SER A 15 -42.65 8.20 -1.55
CA SER A 15 -42.74 9.64 -1.31
C SER A 15 -41.64 10.46 -2.02
N GLU A 16 -40.84 9.82 -2.88
CA GLU A 16 -39.65 10.40 -3.54
C GLU A 16 -38.51 10.77 -2.57
N THR A 17 -38.62 10.37 -1.30
CA THR A 17 -37.60 10.59 -0.28
C THR A 17 -36.48 9.56 -0.39
N VAL A 18 -35.22 10.00 -0.26
CA VAL A 18 -34.04 9.13 -0.24
C VAL A 18 -33.55 8.95 1.19
N ILE A 19 -33.29 7.70 1.57
CA ILE A 19 -32.60 7.36 2.81
C ILE A 19 -31.27 6.71 2.41
N ALA A 20 -30.16 7.17 2.99
CA ALA A 20 -28.85 6.60 2.75
C ALA A 20 -28.11 6.37 4.07
N ASN A 21 -27.22 5.39 4.08
CA ASN A 21 -26.29 5.14 5.17
C ASN A 21 -24.97 4.62 4.61
N SER A 22 -23.88 4.85 5.34
CA SER A 22 -22.53 4.40 5.01
C SER A 22 -21.94 3.55 6.13
N ALA A 23 -20.96 2.73 5.78
CA ALA A 23 -20.13 2.01 6.73
C ALA A 23 -18.72 1.82 6.15
N ASP A 24 -17.72 2.05 6.99
CA ASP A 24 -16.32 1.86 6.64
C ASP A 24 -15.80 0.50 7.10
N PHE A 25 -14.95 -0.12 6.27
CA PHE A 25 -14.35 -1.42 6.52
C PHE A 25 -12.85 -1.36 6.26
N SER A 26 -12.06 -1.63 7.29
CA SER A 26 -10.62 -1.82 7.12
C SER A 26 -10.33 -3.15 6.45
N THR A 27 -9.38 -3.13 5.51
CA THR A 27 -8.97 -4.29 4.74
C THR A 27 -7.52 -4.67 5.05
N GLU A 28 -7.10 -5.84 4.58
CA GLU A 28 -5.70 -6.21 4.67
C GLU A 28 -4.82 -5.28 3.81
N GLN A 29 -3.62 -5.00 4.32
CA GLN A 29 -2.60 -4.23 3.64
C GLN A 29 -2.02 -5.02 2.46
N CYS A 30 -2.72 -5.00 1.33
CA CYS A 30 -2.38 -5.75 0.12
C CYS A 30 -2.12 -4.82 -1.07
N PHE A 31 -0.85 -4.76 -1.53
CA PHE A 31 -0.52 -4.04 -2.75
C PHE A 31 -0.94 -4.84 -3.99
N SER A 32 -1.63 -4.16 -4.91
CA SER A 32 -2.09 -4.77 -6.18
C SER A 32 -0.92 -5.29 -7.02
N HIS A 33 0.21 -4.58 -7.01
CA HIS A 33 1.42 -4.98 -7.71
C HIS A 33 2.31 -5.78 -6.78
N LYS A 34 2.29 -7.10 -6.96
CA LYS A 34 3.16 -8.02 -6.22
C LYS A 34 4.52 -8.05 -6.87
N VAL A 35 5.56 -7.87 -6.06
CA VAL A 35 6.96 -8.00 -6.46
C VAL A 35 7.65 -8.98 -5.52
N SER A 36 8.49 -9.85 -6.06
CA SER A 36 9.43 -10.65 -5.28
C SER A 36 10.84 -10.49 -5.84
N LEU A 37 11.82 -10.69 -4.97
CA LEU A 37 13.23 -10.58 -5.30
C LEU A 37 13.98 -11.74 -4.66
N GLU A 38 14.74 -12.46 -5.48
CA GLU A 38 15.50 -13.63 -5.07
C GLU A 38 16.91 -13.56 -5.64
N PHE A 39 17.87 -14.10 -4.91
CA PHE A 39 19.25 -14.27 -5.40
C PHE A 39 19.51 -15.76 -5.65
N SER A 40 20.26 -16.07 -6.70
CA SER A 40 20.67 -17.44 -7.00
C SER A 40 21.55 -18.05 -5.90
N LEU A 41 22.34 -17.21 -5.23
CA LEU A 41 23.19 -17.57 -4.10
C LEU A 41 22.69 -16.86 -2.84
N SER A 42 22.65 -17.58 -1.71
CA SER A 42 22.29 -17.00 -0.41
C SER A 42 23.38 -16.12 0.20
N SER A 43 24.62 -16.29 -0.24
CA SER A 43 25.80 -15.52 0.16
C SER A 43 26.85 -15.57 -0.94
N ALA A 44 27.67 -14.53 -1.06
CA ALA A 44 28.74 -14.44 -2.05
C ALA A 44 30.00 -13.83 -1.42
N VAL A 45 31.18 -14.20 -1.94
CA VAL A 45 32.42 -13.51 -1.58
C VAL A 45 32.58 -12.21 -2.38
N PRO A 46 33.44 -11.26 -1.93
CA PRO A 46 33.65 -10.03 -2.68
C PRO A 46 34.11 -10.31 -4.12
N GLY A 47 33.35 -9.78 -5.09
CA GLY A 47 33.63 -9.94 -6.51
C GLY A 47 33.08 -11.23 -7.15
N GLU A 48 32.43 -12.09 -6.38
CA GLU A 48 31.71 -13.24 -6.93
C GLU A 48 30.42 -12.80 -7.64
N GLU A 49 30.16 -13.40 -8.80
CA GLU A 49 28.97 -13.11 -9.59
C GLU A 49 27.74 -13.80 -8.99
N THR A 50 26.62 -13.10 -8.95
CA THR A 50 25.33 -13.63 -8.49
C THR A 50 24.20 -13.11 -9.37
N ILE A 51 23.16 -13.92 -9.55
CA ILE A 51 21.98 -13.56 -10.33
C ILE A 51 20.90 -13.09 -9.37
N MET A 52 20.43 -11.86 -9.55
CA MET A 52 19.27 -11.32 -8.86
C MET A 52 18.05 -11.40 -9.78
N GLN A 53 17.06 -12.18 -9.39
CA GLN A 53 15.81 -12.35 -10.11
C GLN A 53 14.72 -11.48 -9.48
N VAL A 54 14.12 -10.60 -10.27
CA VAL A 54 12.96 -9.80 -9.89
C VAL A 54 11.73 -10.32 -10.62
N THR A 55 10.70 -10.69 -9.86
CA THR A 55 9.42 -11.13 -10.43
C THR A 55 8.37 -10.06 -10.13
N ALA A 56 7.69 -9.60 -11.18
CA ALA A 56 6.62 -8.61 -11.09
C ALA A 56 5.55 -8.88 -12.14
N GLN A 57 4.42 -8.18 -12.06
CA GLN A 57 3.40 -8.22 -13.11
C GLN A 57 3.97 -7.67 -14.43
N PRO A 58 3.49 -8.14 -15.60
CA PRO A 58 3.87 -7.57 -16.89
C PRO A 58 3.75 -6.04 -16.90
N GLU A 59 4.69 -5.38 -17.59
CA GLU A 59 4.71 -3.91 -17.75
C GLU A 59 4.92 -3.12 -16.44
N SER A 60 5.24 -3.78 -15.33
CA SER A 60 5.60 -3.08 -14.09
C SER A 60 6.95 -2.36 -14.22
N LEU A 61 7.02 -1.12 -13.71
CA LEU A 61 8.29 -0.42 -13.52
C LEU A 61 8.88 -0.80 -12.16
N CYS A 62 10.02 -1.49 -12.15
CA CYS A 62 10.71 -1.92 -10.94
C CYS A 62 11.99 -1.11 -10.70
N GLY A 63 12.09 -0.45 -9.54
CA GLY A 63 13.32 0.20 -9.07
C GLY A 63 14.06 -0.70 -8.08
N VAL A 64 15.37 -0.86 -8.24
CA VAL A 64 16.22 -1.65 -7.33
C VAL A 64 17.32 -0.76 -6.76
N SER A 65 17.61 -0.94 -5.47
CA SER A 65 18.71 -0.27 -4.77
C SER A 65 19.49 -1.27 -3.95
N ALA A 66 20.82 -1.21 -4.03
CA ALA A 66 21.72 -1.91 -3.12
C ALA A 66 22.12 -0.97 -1.99
N VAL A 67 22.03 -1.42 -0.74
CA VAL A 67 22.32 -0.59 0.44
C VAL A 67 23.21 -1.40 1.38
N ASP A 68 24.30 -0.80 1.82
CA ASP A 68 25.17 -1.40 2.83
C ASP A 68 24.48 -1.44 4.20
N GLN A 69 24.65 -2.53 4.94
CA GLN A 69 23.99 -2.74 6.23
C GLN A 69 24.34 -1.65 7.27
N SER A 70 25.54 -1.06 7.19
CA SER A 70 25.95 0.03 8.08
C SER A 70 25.07 1.27 7.95
N VAL A 71 24.51 1.54 6.77
CA VAL A 71 23.58 2.65 6.54
C VAL A 71 22.27 2.42 7.29
N LEU A 72 21.75 1.19 7.26
CA LEU A 72 20.53 0.81 7.97
C LEU A 72 20.69 0.92 9.49
N ILE A 73 21.91 0.69 10.00
CA ILE A 73 22.25 0.86 11.42
C ILE A 73 22.38 2.35 11.79
N LYS A 74 22.98 3.16 10.90
CA LYS A 74 23.22 4.58 11.15
C LYS A 74 21.94 5.42 11.08
N GLU A 75 21.02 5.07 10.19
CA GLU A 75 19.78 5.81 9.94
C GLU A 75 18.54 4.90 10.03
N PRO A 76 18.27 4.33 11.23
CA PRO A 76 17.14 3.44 11.39
C PRO A 76 15.82 4.16 11.11
N GLY A 77 14.89 3.47 10.44
CA GLY A 77 13.56 4.01 10.19
C GLY A 77 13.48 5.05 9.06
N LYS A 78 14.54 5.28 8.28
CA LYS A 78 14.43 6.13 7.06
C LYS A 78 13.98 5.38 5.81
N THR A 79 14.15 4.06 5.79
CA THR A 79 13.64 3.22 4.70
C THR A 79 12.13 3.28 4.65
N LEU A 80 11.60 3.53 3.44
CA LEU A 80 10.18 3.39 3.14
C LEU A 80 9.83 1.90 3.18
N ILE A 81 8.83 1.57 3.98
CA ILE A 81 8.28 0.21 4.11
C ILE A 81 6.77 0.26 3.89
N ALA A 82 6.19 -0.88 3.56
CA ALA A 82 4.75 -1.05 3.31
C ALA A 82 3.88 -0.31 4.33
N ASP A 83 4.10 -0.57 5.62
CA ASP A 83 3.30 -0.02 6.72
C ASP A 83 3.29 1.51 6.74
N LYS A 84 4.44 2.14 6.47
CA LYS A 84 4.54 3.60 6.44
C LYS A 84 3.74 4.18 5.27
N LEU A 85 3.75 3.50 4.13
CA LEU A 85 2.98 3.93 2.96
C LEU A 85 1.48 3.83 3.24
N TYR A 86 1.01 2.75 3.87
CA TYR A 86 -0.39 2.60 4.28
C TYR A 86 -0.82 3.69 5.26
N ILE A 87 -0.01 4.03 6.26
CA ILE A 87 -0.32 5.13 7.20
C ILE A 87 -0.54 6.45 6.46
N VAL A 88 0.31 6.76 5.46
CA VAL A 88 0.19 7.99 4.67
C VAL A 88 -1.09 7.97 3.83
N ILE A 89 -1.40 6.85 3.17
CA ILE A 89 -2.61 6.69 2.36
C ILE A 89 -3.86 6.80 3.22
N ASN A 90 -3.93 6.12 4.37
CA ASN A 90 -5.08 6.16 5.28
C ASN A 90 -5.36 7.58 5.75
N ARG A 91 -4.32 8.33 6.15
CA ARG A 91 -4.47 9.73 6.56
C ARG A 91 -5.02 10.60 5.44
N ALA A 92 -4.52 10.42 4.21
CA ALA A 92 -5.00 11.17 3.05
C ALA A 92 -6.48 10.86 2.76
N MET A 93 -6.91 9.61 2.92
CA MET A 93 -8.31 9.22 2.74
C MET A 93 -9.23 9.74 3.85
N GLN A 94 -8.80 9.70 5.12
CA GLN A 94 -9.58 10.22 6.26
C GLN A 94 -9.85 11.72 6.15
N LEU A 95 -8.83 12.50 5.74
CA LEU A 95 -9.02 13.94 5.48
C LEU A 95 -10.10 14.23 4.44
N ASN A 96 -10.35 13.30 3.51
CA ASN A 96 -11.37 13.44 2.48
C ASN A 96 -12.76 12.98 2.97
N ALA A 97 -12.83 12.03 3.91
CA ALA A 97 -14.08 11.54 4.50
C ALA A 97 -14.72 12.57 5.44
N ASP A 98 -13.91 13.25 6.27
CA ASP A 98 -14.39 14.30 7.19
C ASP A 98 -15.12 15.45 6.47
N PHE A 99 -14.81 15.67 5.17
CA PHE A 99 -15.48 16.67 4.32
C PHE A 99 -16.86 16.22 3.82
N VAL A 100 -17.10 14.91 3.67
CA VAL A 100 -18.35 14.36 3.13
C VAL A 100 -19.43 14.29 4.21
N ASP A 101 -19.07 13.96 5.45
CA ASP A 101 -20.01 13.92 6.59
C ASP A 101 -20.47 15.31 7.06
N THR A 102 -19.81 16.40 6.61
CA THR A 102 -20.27 17.78 6.89
C THR A 102 -21.29 18.32 5.88
N GLN A 103 -21.65 17.56 4.84
CA GLN A 103 -22.53 17.98 3.75
C GLN A 103 -23.88 17.21 3.69
N LEU A 104 -24.18 16.34 4.66
CA LEU A 104 -25.47 15.65 4.81
C LEU A 104 -26.19 16.06 6.10
#